data_AF-A0A835KMA3-F1
#
_entry.id   AF-A0A835KMA3-F1
#
_cell.length_a   1.000
_cell.length_b   1.000
_cell.length_c   1.000
_cell.angle_alpha   90.00
_cell.angle_beta   90.00
_cell.angle_gamma   90.00
#
_symmetry.space_group_name_H-M   'P 1'
#
loop_
_entity.id
_entity.type
_entity.pdbx_description
1 polymer ?
#
loop_
_entity_poly.entity_id
_entity_poly.type
_entity_poly.pdbx_seq_one_letter_code
_entity_poly.pdbx_strand_id
1 'polypeptide(L)' 'MRLFGKHVFPRQVAMFAAGLLFFGATTYDVHRSIKNNEQPPTREQMEALQDYINSKKQ' A
#
# COMPACT_ATOMS: atom_id res chain seq x y z
N MET A 1 -8.03 -0.62 30.21
CA MET A 1 -6.56 -0.86 30.39
C MET A 1 -5.92 0.46 30.79
N ARG A 2 -4.80 0.47 31.52
CA ARG A 2 -4.11 1.73 31.86
C ARG A 2 -2.84 1.87 31.03
N LEU A 3 -2.71 2.99 30.31
CA LEU A 3 -1.51 3.36 29.55
C LEU A 3 -1.04 4.72 30.07
N PHE A 4 0.23 4.86 30.43
CA PHE A 4 0.78 6.09 31.04
C PHE A 4 -0.07 6.66 32.19
N GLY A 5 -0.60 5.79 33.06
CA GLY A 5 -1.46 6.17 34.19
C GLY A 5 -2.89 6.59 33.83
N LYS A 6 -3.22 6.72 32.54
CA LYS A 6 -4.57 7.08 32.05
C LYS A 6 -5.37 5.85 31.65
N HIS A 7 -6.67 5.87 31.85
CA HIS A 7 -7.54 4.81 31.37
C HIS A 7 -7.69 4.90 29.84
N VAL A 8 -7.36 3.81 29.16
CA VAL A 8 -7.48 3.66 27.71
C VAL A 8 -8.41 2.49 27.42
N PHE A 9 -9.36 2.75 26.52
CA PHE A 9 -10.27 1.74 26.02
C PHE A 9 -9.65 0.99 24.84
N PRO A 10 -9.85 -0.33 24.70
CA PRO A 10 -9.33 -1.11 23.58
C PRO A 10 -9.67 -0.51 22.20
N ARG A 11 -10.87 0.09 22.06
CA ARG A 11 -11.29 0.79 20.83
C ARG A 11 -10.35 1.95 20.46
N GLN A 12 -9.82 2.69 21.43
CA GLN A 12 -8.90 3.80 21.16
C GLN A 12 -7.57 3.28 20.61
N VAL A 13 -7.07 2.16 21.13
CA VAL A 13 -5.86 1.49 20.62
C VAL A 13 -6.09 1.00 19.20
N ALA A 14 -7.23 0.34 18.93
CA ALA A 14 -7.56 -0.15 17.59
C ALA A 14 -7.66 0.99 16.57
N MET A 15 -8.33 2.10 16.93
CA MET A 15 -8.42 3.28 16.07
C MET A 15 -7.06 3.91 15.80
N PHE A 16 -6.21 4.01 16.82
CA PHE A 16 -4.86 4.55 16.66
C PHE A 16 -4.01 3.66 15.75
N ALA A 17 -4.03 2.34 15.96
CA ALA A 17 -3.31 1.38 15.12
C ALA A 17 -3.81 1.44 13.66
N ALA A 18 -5.13 1.50 13.44
CA ALA A 18 -5.70 1.67 12.12
C ALA A 18 -5.25 2.97 11.45
N GLY A 19 -5.20 4.07 12.19
CA GLY A 19 -4.69 5.35 11.69
C GLY A 19 -3.21 5.30 11.29
N LEU A 20 -2.36 4.66 12.11
CA LEU A 20 -0.95 4.47 11.79
C LEU A 20 -0.75 3.60 10.56
N LEU A 21 -1.50 2.50 10.44
CA LEU A 21 -1.45 1.62 9.26
C LEU A 21 -1.91 2.35 8.01
N PHE A 22 -3.02 3.10 8.08
CA PHE A 22 -3.53 3.89 6.98
C PHE A 22 -2.48 4.90 6.51
N PHE A 23 -1.94 5.72 7.43
CA PHE A 23 -0.95 6.74 7.10
C PHE A 23 0.34 6.13 6.54
N GLY A 24 0.81 5.02 7.13
CA GLY A 24 1.99 4.31 6.65
C GLY A 24 1.77 3.74 5.25
N ALA A 25 0.63 3.11 5.00
CA ALA A 25 0.29 2.53 3.71
C ALA A 25 0.18 3.61 2.62
N THR A 26 -0.52 4.72 2.88
CA THR A 26 -0.66 5.81 1.91
C THR A 26 0.68 6.49 1.60
N THR A 27 1.51 6.70 2.62
CA THR A 27 2.84 7.31 2.42
C THR A 27 3.76 6.39 1.63
N TYR A 28 3.75 5.10 1.98
CA TYR A 28 4.53 4.08 1.25
C TYR A 28 4.07 3.97 -0.21
N ASP A 29 2.77 3.97 -0.47
CA ASP A 29 2.22 3.87 -1.82
C ASP A 29 2.67 5.04 -2.69
N VAL A 30 2.61 6.27 -2.18
CA VAL A 30 3.11 7.46 -2.87
C VAL A 30 4.61 7.35 -3.17
N HIS A 31 5.42 7.00 -2.17
CA HIS A 31 6.88 6.86 -2.36
C HIS A 31 7.23 5.77 -3.37
N ARG A 32 6.52 4.63 -3.31
CA ARG A 32 6.69 3.52 -4.26
C ARG A 32 6.31 3.96 -5.68
N SER A 33 5.20 4.68 -5.83
CA SER A 33 4.74 5.16 -7.14
C SER A 33 5.76 6.12 -7.77
N ILE A 34 6.28 7.08 -6.99
CA ILE A 34 7.32 8.01 -7.46
C ILE A 34 8.55 7.23 -7.94
N LYS A 35 9.05 6.29 -7.12
CA LYS A 35 10.21 5.47 -7.47
C LYS A 35 9.98 4.62 -8.72
N ASN A 36 8.78 4.05 -8.87
CA ASN A 36 8.44 3.26 -10.06
C ASN A 36 8.42 4.12 -11.33
N ASN A 37 8.06 5.40 -11.24
CA ASN A 37 8.07 6.30 -12.40
C ASN A 37 9.49 6.68 -12.86
N GLU A 38 10.50 6.58 -11.99
CA GLU A 38 11.90 6.78 -12.37
C GLU A 38 12.41 5.68 -13.32
N GLN A 39 11.76 4.51 -13.31
CA GLN A 39 12.11 3.37 -14.15
C GLN A 39 10.87 2.86 -14.89
N PRO A 40 10.51 3.49 -16.02
CA PRO A 40 9.37 3.05 -16.81
C PRO A 40 9.57 1.61 -17.32
N PRO A 41 8.48 0.84 -17.49
CA PRO A 41 8.57 -0.53 -17.98
C PRO A 41 9.18 -0.60 -19.37
N THR A 42 9.93 -1.67 -19.64
CA THR A 42 10.55 -1.91 -20.96
C THR A 42 9.49 -2.34 -21.98
N ARG A 43 9.83 -2.23 -23.28
CA ARG A 43 8.95 -2.70 -24.35
C ARG A 43 8.60 -4.18 -24.22
N GLU A 44 9.60 -5.01 -23.93
CA GLU A 44 9.43 -6.46 -23.70
C GLU A 44 8.48 -6.74 -22.53
N GLN A 45 8.57 -5.98 -21.43
CA GLN A 45 7.66 -6.12 -20.29
C GLN A 45 6.22 -5.73 -20.66
N MET A 46 6.06 -4.69 -21.47
CA MET A 46 4.75 -4.25 -21.96
C MET A 46 4.14 -5.28 -22.93
N GLU A 47 4.93 -5.86 -23.83
CA GLU A 47 4.51 -6.92 -24.73
C GLU A 47 4.09 -8.18 -23.96
N ALA A 48 4.90 -8.62 -23.01
CA ALA A 48 4.58 -9.76 -22.15
C ALA A 48 3.27 -9.56 -21.36
N LEU A 49 3.02 -8.34 -20.87
CA LEU A 49 1.76 -7.99 -20.21
C LEU A 49 0.57 -8.06 -21.18
N GLN A 50 0.73 -7.54 -22.40
CA GLN A 50 -0.32 -7.55 -23.41
C GLN A 50 -0.68 -8.98 -23.84
N ASP A 51 0.33 -9.84 -24.02
CA ASP A 51 0.14 -11.25 -24.35
C ASP A 51 -0.58 -11.99 -23.23
N TYR A 52 -0.21 -11.73 -21.98
CA TYR A 52 -0.91 -12.28 -20.82
C TYR A 52 -2.39 -11.88 -20.81
N ILE A 53 -2.70 -10.59 -20.98
CA ILE A 53 -4.08 -10.09 -21.04
C ILE A 53 -4.86 -10.77 -22.17
N ASN A 54 -4.26 -10.92 -23.35
CA ASN A 54 -4.89 -11.58 -24.49
C ASN A 54 -5.17 -13.06 -24.21
N SER A 55 -4.25 -13.78 -23.56
CA SER A 55 -4.43 -15.18 -23.19
C SER A 55 -5.58 -15.42 -22.21
N LYS A 56 -5.96 -14.41 -21.41
CA LYS A 56 -7.06 -14.49 -20.43
C LYS A 56 -8.41 -14.06 -20.99
N LYS A 57 -8.45 -13.51 -22.20
CA LYS A 57 -9.69 -13.11 -22.89
C LYS A 57 -10.31 -14.24 -23.72
N GLN A 58 -9.55 -15.29 -24.00
CA GLN A 58 -10.04 -16.54 -24.61
C GLN A 58 -10.70 -17.42 -23.56
#